data_AF-A0A3Q3AHR2-F1
#
_entry.id   AF-A0A3Q3AHR2-F1
#
_cell.length_a   1.000
_cell.length_b   1.000
_cell.length_c   1.000
_cell.angle_alpha   90.00
_cell.angle_beta   90.00
_cell.angle_gamma   90.00
#
_symmetry.space_group_name_H-M   'P 1'
#
loop_
_entity.id
_entity.type
_entity.pdbx_description
1 polymer ?
#
loop_
_entity_poly.entity_id
_entity_poly.type
_entity_poly.pdbx_seq_one_letter_code
_entity_poly.pdbx_strand_id
1 'polypeptide(L)'
;LRAQFGRSPAAMGVLKQQNVEDFYQVGEELGSGQFAIVKQCRERSTGLEFAAKFIKKRQSIASSRGVRRDEIEREVTILQQIQHPNIVTLHDVYENQGVSE
;
A
#
# COMPACT_ATOMS: atom_id res chain seq x y z
N LEU A 1 -1.37 7.95 14.45
CA LEU A 1 -1.89 8.57 13.21
C LEU A 1 -3.40 8.40 13.14
N ARG A 2 -4.16 9.40 13.61
CA ARG A 2 -5.61 9.47 13.33
C ARG A 2 -5.75 10.13 11.96
N ALA A 3 -5.68 9.34 10.90
CA ALA A 3 -6.15 9.79 9.60
C ALA A 3 -7.68 9.97 9.74
N GLN A 4 -8.18 11.16 9.48
CA GLN A 4 -9.61 11.38 9.38
C GLN A 4 -10.07 10.56 8.17
N PHE A 5 -10.67 9.39 8.43
CA PHE A 5 -11.24 8.53 7.41
C PHE A 5 -12.42 9.26 6.78
N GLY A 6 -12.15 10.02 5.72
CA GLY A 6 -13.17 10.40 4.76
C GLY A 6 -13.88 9.13 4.34
N ARG A 7 -15.20 9.08 4.59
CA ARG A 7 -16.06 7.96 4.18
C ARG A 7 -16.05 7.88 2.65
N SER A 8 -15.10 7.14 2.08
CA SER A 8 -15.16 6.73 0.68
C SER A 8 -15.85 5.36 0.59
N PRO A 9 -16.92 5.23 -0.21
CA PRO A 9 -17.64 3.99 -0.34
C PRO A 9 -16.81 3.00 -1.17
N ALA A 10 -16.53 1.83 -0.57
CA ALA A 10 -16.04 0.62 -1.23
C ALA A 10 -14.75 0.79 -2.08
N ALA A 11 -13.60 0.83 -1.41
CA ALA A 11 -12.32 0.54 -2.04
C ALA A 11 -12.25 -0.97 -2.38
N MET A 12 -12.61 -1.32 -3.62
CA MET A 12 -12.26 -2.63 -4.17
C MET A 12 -10.76 -2.64 -4.43
N GLY A 13 -9.99 -3.35 -3.59
CA GLY A 13 -8.54 -3.47 -3.66
C GLY A 13 -8.04 -4.27 -4.87
N VAL A 14 -8.49 -3.92 -6.08
CA VAL A 14 -7.95 -4.48 -7.33
C VAL A 14 -6.50 -4.05 -7.46
N LEU A 15 -5.63 -5.02 -7.73
CA LEU A 15 -4.21 -4.79 -7.96
C LEU A 15 -4.01 -3.95 -9.23
N LYS A 16 -3.49 -2.72 -9.07
CA LYS A 16 -3.18 -1.81 -10.17
C LYS A 16 -1.70 -1.95 -10.56
N GLN A 17 -1.42 -2.10 -11.85
CA GLN A 17 -0.05 -2.18 -12.39
C GLN A 17 0.48 -0.82 -12.90
N GLN A 18 -0.19 0.27 -12.56
CA GLN A 18 0.19 1.62 -12.95
C GLN A 18 1.21 2.21 -11.97
N ASN A 19 1.90 3.29 -12.37
CA ASN A 19 2.77 4.01 -11.45
C ASN A 19 1.93 4.72 -10.39
N VAL A 20 2.22 4.48 -9.12
CA VAL A 20 1.52 5.10 -7.99
C VAL A 20 1.68 6.63 -7.99
N GLU A 21 2.80 7.15 -8.49
CA GLU A 21 3.11 8.59 -8.48
C GLU A 21 2.23 9.41 -9.44
N ASP A 22 1.60 8.76 -10.41
CA ASP A 22 0.63 9.36 -11.33
C ASP A 22 -0.68 9.72 -10.61
N PHE A 23 -1.01 8.99 -9.54
CA PHE A 23 -2.27 9.14 -8.79
C PHE A 23 -2.07 9.77 -7.41
N TYR A 24 -0.89 9.56 -6.82
CA TYR A 24 -0.57 10.02 -5.47
C TYR A 24 0.71 10.84 -5.46
N GLN A 25 0.71 11.91 -4.67
CA GLN A 25 1.93 12.59 -4.26
C GLN A 25 2.48 11.88 -3.01
N VAL A 26 3.68 11.31 -3.10
CA VAL A 26 4.36 10.66 -1.97
C VAL A 26 5.11 11.71 -1.16
N GLY A 27 4.91 11.69 0.16
CA GLY A 27 5.47 12.64 1.11
C GLY A 27 6.50 11.99 2.05
N GLU A 28 6.51 12.47 3.30
CA GLU A 28 7.47 12.08 4.32
C GLU A 28 7.28 10.64 4.83
N GLU A 29 8.35 10.08 5.40
CA GLU A 29 8.30 8.77 6.07
C GLU A 29 7.55 8.88 7.40
N LEU A 30 6.50 8.07 7.55
CA LEU A 30 5.76 7.91 8.80
C LEU A 30 6.33 6.78 9.67
N GLY A 31 7.04 5.84 9.06
CA GLY A 31 7.80 4.81 9.77
C GLY A 31 8.46 3.80 8.85
N SER A 32 9.43 3.09 9.38
CA SER A 32 10.18 2.03 8.68
C SER A 32 10.21 0.75 9.48
N GLY A 33 10.13 -0.36 8.78
CA GLY A 33 10.31 -1.70 9.31
C GLY A 33 11.27 -2.51 8.43
N GLN A 34 11.54 -3.75 8.83
CA GLN A 34 12.52 -4.61 8.16
C GLN A 34 12.27 -4.81 6.65
N PHE A 35 11.00 -4.82 6.24
CA PHE A 35 10.61 -5.14 4.86
C PHE A 35 9.68 -4.11 4.20
N ALA A 36 9.36 -3.04 4.91
CA ALA A 36 8.45 -2.02 4.39
C ALA A 36 8.78 -0.64 4.95
N ILE A 37 8.49 0.38 4.14
CA ILE A 37 8.50 1.79 4.56
C ILE A 37 7.06 2.30 4.41
N VAL A 38 6.57 3.00 5.43
CA VAL A 38 5.29 3.68 5.40
C VAL A 38 5.54 5.16 5.20
N LYS A 39 4.96 5.74 4.15
CA LYS A 39 5.03 7.18 3.88
C LYS A 39 3.64 7.79 3.87
N GLN A 40 3.55 9.07 4.21
CA GLN A 40 2.35 9.85 3.94
C GLN A 40 2.20 9.98 2.42
N CYS A 41 0.98 9.92 1.92
CA CYS A 41 0.69 10.27 0.53
C CYS A 41 -0.61 11.04 0.42
N ARG A 42 -0.75 11.81 -0.66
CA ARG A 42 -1.94 12.58 -0.96
C ARG A 42 -2.48 12.18 -2.32
N GLU A 43 -3.75 11.75 -2.37
CA GLU A 43 -4.42 11.45 -3.63
C GLU A 43 -4.59 12.74 -4.43
N ARG A 44 -4.12 12.76 -5.67
CA ARG A 44 -4.09 13.98 -6.50
C ARG A 44 -5.49 14.46 -6.89
N SER A 45 -6.41 13.53 -7.12
CA SER A 45 -7.79 13.80 -7.57
C SER A 45 -8.66 14.44 -6.48
N THR A 46 -8.59 13.91 -5.25
CA THR A 46 -9.44 14.32 -4.13
C THR A 46 -8.73 15.25 -3.15
N GLY A 47 -7.39 15.23 -3.14
CA GLY A 47 -6.57 15.91 -2.16
C GLY A 47 -6.55 15.24 -0.78
N LEU A 48 -7.18 14.07 -0.60
CA LEU A 48 -7.22 13.33 0.65
C LEU A 48 -5.85 12.73 1.00
N GLU A 49 -5.53 12.68 2.29
CA GLU A 49 -4.27 12.14 2.80
C GLU A 49 -4.42 10.69 3.28
N PHE A 50 -3.42 9.88 2.97
CA PHE A 50 -3.35 8.46 3.28
C PHE A 50 -1.96 8.06 3.74
N ALA A 51 -1.81 6.80 4.15
CA ALA A 51 -0.53 6.16 4.41
C ALA A 51 -0.27 5.09 3.36
N ALA A 52 0.84 5.20 2.63
CA ALA A 52 1.29 4.22 1.65
C ALA A 52 2.36 3.30 2.25
N LYS A 53 2.08 2.00 2.32
CA LYS A 53 3.02 0.96 2.78
C LYS A 53 3.74 0.36 1.58
N PHE A 54 5.00 0.76 1.37
CA PHE A 54 5.86 0.24 0.31
C PHE A 54 6.55 -1.05 0.79
N ILE A 55 6.18 -2.20 0.22
CA ILE A 55 6.71 -3.51 0.61
C ILE A 55 7.80 -3.95 -0.37
N LYS A 56 8.97 -4.33 0.16
CA LYS A 56 10.04 -4.90 -0.65
C LYS A 56 9.72 -6.34 -1.02
N LYS A 57 9.30 -6.56 -2.27
CA LYS A 57 9.08 -7.90 -2.82
C LYS A 57 10.39 -8.68 -2.88
N ARG A 58 10.32 -9.97 -2.59
CA ARG A 58 11.41 -10.90 -2.82
C ARG A 58 11.62 -11.08 -4.33
N GLN A 59 12.85 -10.88 -4.80
CA GLN A 59 13.19 -10.93 -6.23
C GLN A 59 13.30 -12.35 -6.80
N SER A 60 13.64 -13.34 -5.97
CA SER A 60 13.77 -14.74 -6.40
C SER A 60 13.56 -15.71 -5.24
N ILE A 61 13.22 -16.97 -5.54
CA ILE A 61 13.01 -18.03 -4.55
C ILE A 61 14.28 -18.29 -3.73
N ALA A 62 15.45 -18.10 -4.35
CA ALA A 62 16.76 -18.26 -3.70
C ALA A 62 17.16 -17.06 -2.81
N SER A 63 16.48 -15.91 -2.93
CA SER A 63 16.76 -14.74 -2.09
C SER A 63 16.02 -14.83 -0.76
N SER A 64 16.73 -14.60 0.35
CA SER A 64 16.13 -14.41 1.68
C SER A 64 15.68 -12.97 1.93
N ARG A 65 15.98 -12.04 1.02
CA ARG A 65 15.68 -10.61 1.18
C ARG A 65 14.30 -10.26 0.60
N GLY A 66 13.45 -9.66 1.42
CA GLY A 66 12.10 -9.22 1.05
C GLY A 66 11.01 -10.24 1.36
N VAL A 67 9.77 -9.78 1.22
CA VAL A 67 8.55 -10.55 1.54
C VAL A 67 8.15 -11.41 0.35
N ARG A 68 7.72 -12.65 0.61
CA ARG A 68 7.22 -13.52 -0.46
C ARG A 68 5.88 -13.00 -1.00
N ARG A 69 5.61 -13.26 -2.27
CA ARG A 69 4.40 -12.76 -2.94
C ARG A 69 3.11 -13.27 -2.27
N ASP A 70 3.07 -14.53 -1.86
CA ASP A 70 1.94 -15.15 -1.16
C ASP A 70 1.65 -14.50 0.21
N GLU A 71 2.69 -14.06 0.93
CA GLU A 71 2.53 -13.33 2.18
C GLU A 71 1.92 -11.94 1.95
N ILE A 72 2.34 -11.24 0.88
CA ILE A 72 1.76 -9.95 0.48
C ILE A 72 0.30 -10.11 0.06
N GLU A 73 0.00 -11.11 -0.78
CA GLU A 73 -1.36 -11.40 -1.24
C GLU A 73 -2.30 -11.76 -0.08
N ARG A 74 -1.78 -12.50 0.91
CA ARG A 74 -2.53 -12.82 2.14
C ARG A 74 -2.86 -11.56 2.94
N GLU A 75 -1.91 -10.65 3.12
CA GLU A 75 -2.14 -9.38 3.82
C GLU A 75 -3.25 -8.56 3.13
N VAL A 76 -3.16 -8.41 1.79
CA VAL A 76 -4.16 -7.71 0.99
C VAL A 76 -5.53 -8.35 1.11
N THR A 77 -5.63 -9.67 0.96
CA THR A 77 -6.89 -10.42 1.02
C THR A 77 -7.61 -10.22 2.36
N ILE A 78 -6.86 -10.26 3.47
CA ILE A 78 -7.42 -10.04 4.80
C ILE A 78 -7.95 -8.61 4.94
N LEU A 79 -7.16 -7.61 4.53
CA LEU A 79 -7.55 -6.20 4.66
C LEU A 79 -8.71 -5.80 3.75
N GLN A 80 -8.89 -6.46 2.60
CA GLN A 80 -10.05 -6.27 1.72
C GLN A 80 -11.37 -6.68 2.37
N GLN A 81 -11.35 -7.63 3.30
CA GLN A 81 -12.55 -8.18 3.95
C GLN A 81 -12.92 -7.42 5.23
N ILE A 82 -12.05 -6.52 5.71
CA ILE A 82 -12.23 -5.83 6.98
C ILE A 82 -12.72 -4.41 6.75
N GLN A 83 -13.88 -4.09 7.31
CA GLN A 83 -14.40 -2.74 7.39
C GLN A 83 -14.89 -2.45 8.81
N HIS A 84 -14.09 -1.74 9.59
CA HIS A 84 -14.41 -1.43 10.98
C HIS A 84 -13.80 -0.09 11.40
N PRO A 85 -14.51 0.77 12.15
CA PRO A 85 -14.05 2.13 12.50
C PRO A 85 -12.72 2.18 13.28
N ASN A 86 -12.35 1.08 13.95
CA ASN A 86 -11.12 0.99 14.75
C ASN A 86 -10.03 0.12 14.09
N ILE A 87 -10.21 -0.30 12.84
CA ILE A 87 -9.22 -1.07 12.09
C ILE A 87 -8.87 -0.29 10.83
N VAL A 88 -7.60 -0.35 10.42
CA VAL A 88 -7.16 0.29 9.18
C VAL A 88 -7.87 -0.34 7.98
N THR A 89 -8.29 0.50 7.04
CA THR A 89 -8.96 0.05 5.82
C THR A 89 -8.01 0.17 4.64
N LEU A 90 -8.01 -0.84 3.77
CA LEU A 90 -7.28 -0.80 2.52
C LEU A 90 -8.01 0.10 1.52
N HIS A 91 -7.29 1.05 0.91
CA HIS A 91 -7.85 1.95 -0.10
C HIS A 91 -7.52 1.48 -1.52
N ASP A 92 -6.22 1.42 -1.83
CA ASP A 92 -5.73 0.99 -3.14
C ASP A 92 -4.53 0.05 -2.98
N VAL A 93 -4.33 -0.82 -3.97
CA VAL A 93 -3.15 -1.69 -4.06
C VAL A 93 -2.47 -1.44 -5.40
N TYR A 94 -1.20 -1.04 -5.34
CA TYR A 94 -0.35 -0.86 -6.51
C TYR A 94 0.79 -1.87 -6.48
N GLU A 95 1.06 -2.50 -7.62
CA GLU A 95 2.25 -3.31 -7.81
C GLU A 95 3.10 -2.69 -8.90
N ASN A 96 4.29 -2.21 -8.53
CA ASN A 96 5.27 -1.83 -9.53
C ASN A 96 5.81 -3.11 -10.20
N GLN A 97 5.76 -3.16 -11.54
CA GLN A 97 6.56 -4.11 -12.29
C GLN A 97 8.00 -3.71 -12.04
N GLY A 98 8.78 -4.58 -11.39
CA GLY A 98 10.16 -4.26 -11.08
C GLY A 98 10.93 -4.01 -12.37
N VAL A 99 11.11 -2.75 -12.73
CA VAL A 99 12.19 -2.38 -13.65
C VAL A 99 13.45 -2.55 -12.82
N SER A 100 14.07 -3.72 -12.96
CA SER A 100 15.46 -3.90 -12.62
C SER A 100 16.27 -3.00 -13.54
N GLU A 101 16.58 -1.79 -13.08
CA GLU A 101 17.82 -1.12 -13.49
C GLU A 101 19.00 -1.78 -12.77
#